data_AF-A0A7W0KX82-F1
#
_entry.id   AF-A0A7W0KX82-F1
#
_cell.length_a   1.000
_cell.length_b   1.000
_cell.length_c   1.000
_cell.angle_alpha   90.00
_cell.angle_beta   90.00
_cell.angle_gamma   90.00
#
_symmetry.space_group_name_H-M   'P 1'
#
loop_
_entity.id
_entity.type
_entity.pdbx_description
1 polymer ?
#
loop_
_entity_poly.entity_id
_entity_poly.type
_entity_poly.pdbx_seq_one_letter_code
_entity_poly.pdbx_strand_id
1 'polypeptide(L)'
;PYPAACRPQAWAAGAVLALLRAVLGLAADVPAGSLRVAPDPAFAALFPLDVRGLRVAGHRLDVTVGADGRAIVTTDAPLTISGPVSAEV
;
A
#
# COMPACT_ATOMS: atom_id res chain seq x y z
N PRO A 1 13.28 -6.54 -31.10
CA PRO A 1 12.09 -5.78 -30.66
C PRO A 1 11.79 -6.06 -29.18
N TYR A 2 11.85 -5.05 -28.32
CA TYR A 2 11.62 -5.16 -26.88
C TYR A 2 10.19 -4.67 -26.56
N PRO A 3 9.17 -5.55 -26.48
CA PRO A 3 7.76 -5.15 -26.55
C PRO A 3 7.25 -4.44 -25.29
N ALA A 4 7.98 -4.52 -24.18
CA ALA A 4 7.60 -3.93 -22.89
C ALA A 4 8.04 -2.46 -22.72
N ALA A 5 8.88 -1.93 -23.62
CA ALA A 5 9.42 -0.57 -23.51
C ALA A 5 8.50 0.51 -24.12
N CYS A 6 7.54 0.16 -24.97
CA CYS A 6 6.73 1.13 -25.74
C CYS A 6 5.42 1.57 -25.05
N ARG A 7 5.30 1.39 -23.73
CA ARG A 7 4.13 1.87 -22.98
C ARG A 7 4.55 2.80 -21.85
N PRO A 8 4.90 4.07 -22.14
CA PRO A 8 5.24 5.05 -21.11
C PRO A 8 4.15 5.15 -20.03
N GLN A 9 2.88 5.02 -20.42
CA GLN A 9 1.75 4.97 -19.48
C GLN A 9 1.75 3.77 -18.51
N ALA A 10 2.27 2.61 -18.92
CA ALA A 10 2.31 1.42 -18.07
C ALA A 10 3.40 1.53 -17.00
N TRP A 11 4.55 2.12 -17.37
CA TRP A 11 5.62 2.40 -16.44
C TRP A 11 5.24 3.50 -15.44
N ALA A 12 4.56 4.56 -15.90
CA ALA A 12 4.05 5.61 -15.03
C ALA A 12 3.06 5.06 -13.98
N ALA A 13 2.14 4.17 -14.39
CA ALA A 13 1.20 3.53 -13.48
C ALA A 13 1.90 2.60 -12.47
N GLY A 14 2.91 1.84 -12.91
CA GLY A 14 3.69 0.96 -12.03
C GLY A 14 4.58 1.71 -11.04
N ALA A 15 5.14 2.85 -11.44
CA ALA A 15 6.05 3.65 -10.61
C ALA A 15 5.37 4.20 -9.34
N VAL A 16 4.13 4.66 -9.46
CA VAL A 16 3.35 5.13 -8.31
C VAL A 16 3.14 3.99 -7.31
N LEU A 17 2.77 2.80 -7.78
CA LEU A 17 2.58 1.65 -6.90
C LEU A 17 3.89 1.20 -6.24
N ALA A 18 5.01 1.23 -6.98
CA ALA A 18 6.33 0.92 -6.45
C ALA A 18 6.74 1.91 -5.34
N LEU A 19 6.52 3.21 -5.57
CA LEU A 19 6.76 4.24 -4.57
C LEU A 19 5.88 4.03 -3.33
N LEU A 20 4.58 3.80 -3.51
CA LEU A 20 3.66 3.55 -2.42
C LEU A 20 4.08 2.32 -1.59
N ARG A 21 4.50 1.23 -2.25
CA ARG A 21 5.01 0.05 -1.55
C ARG A 21 6.25 0.35 -0.73
N ALA A 22 7.17 1.14 -1.27
CA ALA A 22 8.41 1.50 -0.58
C ALA A 22 8.14 2.40 0.64
N VAL A 23 7.28 3.41 0.48
CA VAL A 23 6.96 4.39 1.52
C VAL A 23 6.10 3.80 2.64
N LEU A 24 5.08 3.02 2.28
CA LEU A 24 4.12 2.44 3.23
C LEU A 24 4.56 1.07 3.77
N GLY A 25 5.65 0.51 3.25
CA GLY A 25 6.10 -0.85 3.58
C GLY A 25 5.06 -1.92 3.25
N LEU A 26 4.29 -1.74 2.18
CA LEU A 26 3.20 -2.66 1.80
C LEU A 26 3.76 -3.97 1.25
N ALA A 27 3.48 -5.08 1.93
CA ALA A 27 3.73 -6.42 1.43
C ALA A 27 2.46 -7.26 1.56
N ALA A 28 1.86 -7.61 0.41
CA ALA A 28 0.69 -8.47 0.34
C ALA A 28 1.10 -9.89 -0.04
N ASP A 29 0.75 -10.86 0.80
CA ASP A 29 0.81 -12.28 0.50
C ASP A 29 -0.63 -12.81 0.46
N VAL A 30 -1.24 -12.69 -0.72
CA VAL A 30 -2.63 -13.09 -0.96
C VAL A 30 -2.83 -14.61 -0.76
N PRO A 31 -1.94 -15.50 -1.25
CA PRO A 31 -2.05 -16.93 -0.95
C PRO A 31 -2.01 -17.25 0.54
N ALA A 32 -1.16 -16.58 1.32
CA ALA A 32 -1.12 -16.75 2.78
C ALA A 32 -2.17 -15.92 3.53
N GLY A 33 -2.99 -15.13 2.83
CA GLY A 33 -4.03 -14.31 3.43
C GLY A 33 -3.51 -13.20 4.35
N SER A 34 -2.36 -12.60 4.05
CA SER A 34 -1.75 -11.57 4.90
C SER A 34 -1.39 -10.28 4.17
N LEU A 35 -1.52 -9.16 4.88
CA LEU A 35 -1.09 -7.84 4.44
C LEU A 35 -0.25 -7.19 5.54
N ARG A 36 1.01 -6.91 5.23
CA ARG A 36 1.89 -6.10 6.10
C ARG A 36 1.84 -4.66 5.66
N VAL A 37 1.68 -3.76 6.62
CA VAL A 37 1.75 -2.30 6.43
C VAL A 37 2.69 -1.74 7.48
N ALA A 38 3.81 -1.17 7.06
CA ALA A 38 4.87 -0.70 7.95
C ALA A 38 5.48 0.60 7.39
N PRO A 39 4.77 1.73 7.50
CA PRO A 39 5.28 3.00 7.01
C PRO A 39 6.54 3.41 7.76
N ASP A 40 7.46 4.06 7.05
CA ASP A 40 8.65 4.66 7.68
C ASP A 40 8.23 5.89 8.53
N PRO A 41 8.53 5.93 9.84
CA PRO A 41 8.10 7.03 10.70
C PRO A 41 8.70 8.39 10.34
N ALA A 42 9.94 8.42 9.83
CA ALA A 42 10.59 9.66 9.43
C ALA A 42 9.96 10.22 8.14
N PHE A 43 9.60 9.32 7.21
CA PHE A 43 8.82 9.71 6.04
C PHE A 43 7.43 10.20 6.44
N ALA A 44 6.72 9.45 7.29
CA ALA A 44 5.36 9.79 7.72
C ALA A 44 5.27 11.15 8.42
N ALA A 45 6.27 11.49 9.24
CA ALA A 45 6.35 12.79 9.92
C ALA A 45 6.45 13.97 8.96
N LEU A 46 7.11 13.79 7.81
CA LEU A 46 7.26 14.82 6.78
C LEU A 46 6.10 14.82 5.79
N PHE A 47 5.56 13.64 5.50
CA PHE A 47 4.55 13.41 4.47
C PHE A 47 3.47 12.42 4.94
N PRO A 48 2.51 12.87 5.77
CA PRO A 48 1.30 12.11 6.03
C PRO A 48 0.57 11.81 4.72
N LEU A 49 -0.04 10.63 4.61
CA LEU A 49 -0.53 10.11 3.34
C LEU A 49 -1.94 9.53 3.48
N ASP A 50 -2.82 9.85 2.54
CA ASP A 50 -4.12 9.20 2.36
C ASP A 50 -4.17 8.56 0.98
N VAL A 51 -4.28 7.23 0.93
CA VAL A 51 -4.32 6.47 -0.32
C VAL A 51 -5.61 5.69 -0.38
N ARG A 52 -6.41 5.98 -1.40
CA ARG A 52 -7.72 5.38 -1.60
C ARG A 52 -7.82 4.69 -2.95
N GLY A 53 -8.65 3.66 -3.01
CA GLY A 53 -8.95 2.95 -4.25
C GLY A 53 -7.89 1.95 -4.69
N LEU A 54 -6.98 1.54 -3.80
CA LEU A 54 -6.14 0.38 -4.06
C LEU A 54 -7.01 -0.88 -4.07
N ARG A 55 -6.48 -1.93 -4.70
CA ARG A 55 -7.08 -3.27 -4.63
C ARG A 55 -6.07 -4.32 -4.23
N VAL A 56 -6.49 -5.22 -3.36
CA VAL A 56 -5.72 -6.39 -2.92
C VAL A 56 -6.64 -7.61 -2.97
N ALA A 57 -6.17 -8.71 -3.58
CA ALA A 57 -7.00 -9.90 -3.79
C ALA A 57 -8.36 -9.64 -4.49
N GLY A 58 -8.49 -8.55 -5.25
CA GLY A 58 -9.75 -8.13 -5.89
C GLY A 58 -10.67 -7.24 -5.04
N HIS A 59 -10.35 -7.06 -3.76
CA HIS A 59 -11.08 -6.28 -2.78
C HIS A 59 -10.52 -4.87 -2.62
N ARG A 60 -11.31 -3.94 -2.07
CA ARG A 60 -10.91 -2.54 -1.87
C ARG A 60 -9.92 -2.45 -0.72
N LEU A 61 -8.93 -1.57 -0.86
CA LEU A 61 -7.94 -1.25 0.15
C LEU A 61 -7.73 0.25 0.18
N ASP A 62 -7.96 0.85 1.35
CA ASP A 62 -7.57 2.22 1.65
C ASP A 62 -6.56 2.20 2.81
N VAL A 63 -5.57 3.09 2.75
CA VAL A 63 -4.52 3.21 3.76
C VAL A 63 -4.31 4.68 4.07
N THR A 64 -4.46 5.05 5.32
CA THR A 64 -4.14 6.39 5.83
C THR A 64 -2.98 6.29 6.80
N VAL A 65 -1.96 7.13 6.64
CA VAL A 65 -0.79 7.18 7.53
C VAL A 65 -0.68 8.56 8.15
N GLY A 66 -0.72 8.61 9.48
CA GLY A 66 -0.55 9.83 10.26
C GLY A 66 0.92 10.23 10.41
N ALA A 67 1.15 11.48 10.82
CA ALA A 67 2.51 12.01 11.08
C ALA A 67 3.26 11.28 12.20
N ASP A 68 2.54 10.53 13.03
CA ASP A 68 3.08 9.68 14.09
C ASP A 68 3.56 8.30 13.58
N GLY A 69 3.46 8.05 12.28
CA GLY A 69 3.84 6.78 11.66
C GLY A 69 2.82 5.65 11.87
N ARG A 70 1.64 5.94 12.43
CA ARG A 70 0.58 4.94 12.54
C ARG A 70 -0.20 4.87 11.25
N ALA A 71 -0.53 3.64 10.84
CA ALA A 71 -1.39 3.39 9.69
C ALA A 71 -2.80 2.99 10.15
N ILE A 72 -3.81 3.47 9.44
CA ILE A 72 -5.18 2.97 9.49
C ILE A 72 -5.44 2.29 8.15
N VAL A 73 -5.94 1.06 8.20
CA VAL A 73 -6.21 0.27 7.00
C VAL A 73 -7.67 -0.13 7.01
N THR A 74 -8.36 0.14 5.89
CA THR A 74 -9.76 -0.25 5.68
C THR A 74 -9.84 -1.14 4.45
N THR A 75 -10.34 -2.35 4.63
CA THR A 75 -10.46 -3.33 3.54
C THR A 75 -11.57 -4.33 3.79
N ASP A 76 -12.25 -4.75 2.73
CA ASP A 76 -13.20 -5.87 2.76
C ASP A 76 -12.54 -7.23 2.45
N ALA A 77 -11.22 -7.24 2.22
CA ALA A 77 -10.48 -8.45 1.94
C ALA A 77 -10.38 -9.33 3.20
N PRO A 78 -10.54 -10.67 3.08
CA PRO A 78 -10.35 -11.60 4.20
C PRO A 78 -8.84 -11.80 4.48
N LEU A 79 -8.14 -10.74 4.87
CA LEU A 79 -6.69 -10.72 5.10
C LEU A 79 -6.37 -10.39 6.56
N THR A 80 -5.34 -11.03 7.08
CA THR A 80 -4.74 -10.66 8.37
C THR A 80 -3.80 -9.49 8.18
N ILE A 81 -4.07 -8.36 8.84
CA ILE A 81 -3.26 -7.14 8.74
C ILE A 81 -2.24 -7.08 9.88
N SER A 82 -0.99 -6.75 9.57
CA SER A 82 0.10 -6.66 10.56
C SER A 82 0.98 -5.42 10.38
N GLY A 83 1.54 -4.92 11.49
CA GLY A 83 2.42 -3.74 11.55
C GLY A 83 1.99 -2.73 12.63
N PRO A 84 2.54 -1.50 12.65
CA PRO A 84 2.08 -0.40 13.51
C PRO A 84 0.74 0.17 12.99
N VAL A 85 -0.26 -0.69 12.92
CA VAL A 85 -1.54 -0.44 12.26
C VAL A 85 -2.67 -0.51 13.30
N SER A 86 -3.59 0.44 13.25
CA SER A 86 -4.92 0.29 13.83
C SER A 86 -5.85 -0.18 12.71
N ALA A 87 -6.20 -1.47 12.71
CA ALA A 87 -7.14 -2.02 11.76
C ALA A 87 -8.58 -1.74 12.22
N GLU A 88 -9.38 -1.11 11.37
CA GLU A 88 -10.83 -1.02 11.55
C GLU A 88 -11.44 -1.99 10.52
N VAL A 89 -11.97 -3.11 11.03
CA VAL A 89 -12.65 -4.16 10.24
C VAL A 89 -14.12 -3.80 10.10
#